data_AF-A0AAP0HR56-F1
#
_entry.id   AF-A0AAP0HR56-F1
#
_cell.length_a   1.000
_cell.length_b   1.000
_cell.length_c   1.000
_cell.angle_alpha   90.00
_cell.angle_beta   90.00
_cell.angle_gamma   90.00
#
_symmetry.space_group_name_H-M   'P 1'
#
loop_
_entity.id
_entity.type
_entity.pdbx_description
1 polymer ?
#
loop_
_entity_poly.entity_id
_entity_poly.type
_entity_poly.pdbx_seq_one_letter_code
_entity_poly.pdbx_strand_id
1 'polypeptide(L)'
;MEDDHNEKSLETEHSEIQSSQGTTFMRTCLNGVNTMSGVGILSVPYALSEVGWSGLILLILVAVICWYTGLLLSKCMNAHPSIKTYPDIGKLAYGNKGKVIVAVFLYLELYLVAIEFLILEGDNLNKLFPNMSFKVGNLKIEGKRGFTLLAALVFLPTTWLNSLGLLAYISAGGVLASVILVLCVLWVGAADGVGFHERGHFLKWSGMPTTLSLYAFCYCGHVVFPTLITSMKDKRQFSKVLVICFVICSFNYASMAILGYLMYGDTVKSQVTLNLPIKKISSNIAIYTTLMNPLAKYAIILSPIVMAIEGQGPSYVSQLQYCFHVYATSKFQTYIAVLGCNG
;
A
#
# COMPACT_ATOMS: atom_id res chain seq x y z
N MET A 1 -4.44 12.50 52.54
CA MET A 1 -3.16 11.79 52.29
C MET A 1 -3.39 10.41 51.68
N GLU A 2 -4.50 9.72 51.98
CA GLU A 2 -4.88 8.46 51.30
C GLU A 2 -5.41 8.65 49.87
N ASP A 3 -6.14 9.73 49.57
CA ASP A 3 -6.68 9.95 48.20
C ASP A 3 -5.59 10.23 47.14
N ASP A 4 -4.54 10.97 47.51
CA ASP A 4 -3.42 11.32 46.62
C ASP A 4 -2.50 10.12 46.32
N HIS A 5 -2.50 9.12 47.21
CA HIS A 5 -1.80 7.85 46.99
C HIS A 5 -2.58 6.92 46.06
N ASN A 6 -3.91 6.97 46.11
CA ASN A 6 -4.80 6.12 45.31
C ASN A 6 -4.90 6.62 43.85
N GLU A 7 -4.88 7.95 43.64
CA GLU A 7 -4.84 8.56 42.31
C GLU A 7 -3.51 8.29 41.59
N LYS A 8 -2.38 8.36 42.32
CA LYS A 8 -1.06 7.97 41.80
C LYS A 8 -0.95 6.50 41.47
N SER A 9 -1.55 5.60 42.25
CA SER A 9 -1.56 4.17 41.93
C SER A 9 -2.43 3.86 40.71
N LEU A 10 -3.57 4.54 40.55
CA LEU A 10 -4.44 4.41 39.36
C LEU A 10 -3.79 4.97 38.09
N GLU A 11 -3.07 6.09 38.16
CA GLU A 11 -2.28 6.60 37.03
C GLU A 11 -1.10 5.69 36.69
N THR A 12 -0.44 5.10 37.70
CA THR A 12 0.67 4.16 37.50
C THR A 12 0.16 2.86 36.87
N GLU A 13 -0.96 2.32 37.34
CA GLU A 13 -1.60 1.10 36.81
C GLU A 13 -2.19 1.32 35.40
N HIS A 14 -2.78 2.49 35.13
CA HIS A 14 -3.23 2.86 33.77
C HIS A 14 -2.03 3.03 32.81
N SER A 15 -0.90 3.58 33.28
CA SER A 15 0.33 3.68 32.49
C SER A 15 0.98 2.31 32.23
N GLU A 16 0.91 1.38 33.18
CA GLU A 16 1.44 0.01 33.03
C GLU A 16 0.56 -0.87 32.13
N ILE A 17 -0.78 -0.76 32.22
CA ILE A 17 -1.71 -1.45 31.32
C ILE A 17 -1.54 -0.95 29.88
N GLN A 18 -1.38 0.36 29.68
CA GLN A 18 -1.12 0.96 28.36
C GLN A 18 0.27 0.57 27.82
N SER A 19 1.25 0.31 28.68
CA SER A 19 2.57 -0.22 28.31
C SER A 19 2.56 -1.69 27.85
N SER A 20 1.52 -2.47 28.18
CA SER A 20 1.41 -3.88 27.79
C SER A 20 0.70 -4.10 26.43
N GLN A 21 -0.06 -3.12 25.93
CA GLN A 21 -0.89 -3.25 24.72
C GLN A 21 -0.24 -2.78 23.40
N GLY A 22 0.95 -2.21 23.42
CA GLY A 22 1.63 -1.73 22.21
C GLY A 22 2.25 -2.85 21.35
N THR A 23 2.31 -2.64 20.03
CA THR A 23 3.04 -3.50 19.09
C THR A 23 4.55 -3.49 19.38
N THR A 24 5.17 -4.67 19.26
CA THR A 24 6.62 -4.83 19.47
C THR A 24 7.40 -4.30 18.26
N PHE A 25 8.65 -3.90 18.47
CA PHE A 25 9.55 -3.41 17.42
C PHE A 25 9.55 -4.27 16.15
N MET A 26 9.67 -5.59 16.31
CA MET A 26 9.68 -6.53 15.18
C MET A 26 8.34 -6.56 14.44
N ARG A 27 7.22 -6.56 15.17
CA ARG A 27 5.88 -6.51 14.56
C ARG A 27 5.67 -5.19 13.81
N THR A 28 6.14 -4.07 14.35
CA THR A 28 6.08 -2.78 13.67
C THR A 28 6.96 -2.77 12.41
N CYS A 29 8.15 -3.36 12.44
CA CYS A 29 9.00 -3.52 11.25
C CYS A 29 8.28 -4.36 10.18
N LEU A 30 7.72 -5.51 10.55
CA LEU A 30 6.97 -6.36 9.62
C LEU A 30 5.76 -5.64 9.02
N ASN A 31 4.99 -4.92 9.84
CA ASN A 31 3.85 -4.13 9.36
C ASN A 31 4.32 -3.01 8.42
N GLY A 32 5.38 -2.28 8.80
CA GLY A 32 5.94 -1.19 7.99
C GLY A 32 6.50 -1.67 6.65
N VAL A 33 7.30 -2.75 6.64
CA VAL A 33 7.80 -3.38 5.42
C VAL A 33 6.64 -3.88 4.58
N ASN A 34 5.65 -4.56 5.17
CA ASN A 34 4.50 -5.04 4.41
C ASN A 34 3.70 -3.88 3.78
N THR A 35 3.47 -2.79 4.51
CA THR A 35 2.75 -1.65 3.93
C THR A 35 3.54 -1.02 2.79
N MET A 36 4.85 -0.82 2.99
CA MET A 36 5.71 -0.21 1.96
C MET A 36 5.91 -1.14 0.77
N SER A 37 6.35 -2.39 0.96
CA SER A 37 6.46 -3.45 -0.08
C SER A 37 5.10 -3.95 -0.59
N GLY A 38 4.18 -3.02 -0.86
CA GLY A 38 2.90 -3.20 -1.50
C GLY A 38 3.00 -3.60 -2.97
N VAL A 39 1.86 -3.45 -3.64
CA VAL A 39 1.65 -3.71 -5.06
C VAL A 39 2.64 -2.97 -5.96
N GLY A 40 3.16 -1.81 -5.51
CA GLY A 40 4.15 -1.03 -6.25
C GLY A 40 5.38 -1.82 -6.72
N ILE A 41 5.75 -2.91 -6.04
CA ILE A 41 6.85 -3.81 -6.49
C ILE A 41 6.67 -4.27 -7.95
N LEU A 42 5.42 -4.45 -8.40
CA LEU A 42 5.10 -4.93 -9.74
C LEU A 42 5.33 -3.89 -10.84
N SER A 43 5.26 -2.60 -10.49
CA SER A 43 5.41 -1.48 -11.42
C SER A 43 6.82 -0.86 -11.39
N VAL A 44 7.68 -1.21 -10.42
CA VAL A 44 9.08 -0.73 -10.38
C VAL A 44 9.88 -1.09 -11.64
N PRO A 45 9.74 -2.30 -12.24
CA PRO A 45 10.41 -2.61 -13.51
C PRO A 45 9.98 -1.69 -14.64
N TYR A 46 8.68 -1.41 -14.72
CA TYR A 46 8.12 -0.47 -15.70
C TYR A 46 8.65 0.94 -15.47
N ALA A 47 8.65 1.40 -14.22
CA ALA A 47 9.22 2.68 -13.85
C ALA A 47 10.71 2.78 -14.23
N LEU A 48 11.49 1.70 -14.11
CA LEU A 48 12.89 1.68 -14.55
C LEU A 48 13.00 1.70 -16.08
N SER A 49 12.15 0.97 -16.83
CA SER A 49 12.21 0.96 -18.29
C SER A 49 11.86 2.30 -18.94
N GLU A 50 11.03 3.11 -18.26
CA GLU A 50 10.65 4.45 -18.72
C GLU A 50 11.80 5.45 -18.70
N VAL A 51 12.71 5.37 -17.71
CA VAL A 51 13.85 6.31 -17.56
C VAL A 51 15.20 5.68 -17.87
N GLY A 52 15.33 4.35 -17.93
CA GLY A 52 16.60 3.64 -18.09
C GLY A 52 17.37 3.45 -16.77
N TRP A 53 18.59 2.94 -16.85
CA TRP A 53 19.42 2.55 -15.69
C TRP A 53 19.68 3.66 -14.67
N SER A 54 19.72 4.93 -15.09
CA SER A 54 19.78 6.07 -14.18
C SER A 54 18.60 6.14 -13.20
N GLY A 55 17.50 5.46 -13.50
CA GLY A 55 16.36 5.30 -12.61
C GLY A 55 16.71 4.63 -11.27
N LEU A 56 17.76 3.81 -11.20
CA LEU A 56 18.22 3.27 -9.92
C LEU A 56 18.73 4.36 -8.96
N ILE A 57 19.39 5.40 -9.49
CA ILE A 57 19.80 6.57 -8.70
C ILE A 57 18.56 7.31 -8.21
N LEU A 58 17.56 7.48 -9.09
CA LEU A 58 16.31 8.13 -8.75
C LEU A 58 15.52 7.34 -7.69
N LEU A 59 15.53 6.01 -7.75
CA LEU A 59 14.91 5.13 -6.75
C LEU A 59 15.51 5.39 -5.35
N ILE A 60 16.84 5.48 -5.26
CA ILE A 60 17.53 5.77 -3.99
C ILE A 60 17.26 7.20 -3.53
N LEU A 61 17.28 8.18 -4.44
CA LEU A 61 16.98 9.58 -4.12
C LEU A 61 15.57 9.72 -3.50
N VAL A 62 14.57 9.12 -4.16
CA VAL A 62 13.19 9.12 -3.68
C VAL A 62 13.08 8.39 -2.35
N ALA A 63 13.76 7.26 -2.17
CA ALA A 63 13.79 6.54 -0.90
C ALA A 63 14.33 7.42 0.24
N VAL A 64 15.43 8.15 0.02
CA VAL A 64 16.03 9.07 1.01
C VAL A 64 15.07 10.22 1.34
N ILE A 65 14.43 10.83 0.34
CA ILE A 65 13.46 11.92 0.53
C ILE A 65 12.25 11.42 1.34
N CYS A 66 11.68 10.28 0.96
CA CYS A 66 10.53 9.68 1.64
C CYS A 66 10.89 9.24 3.07
N TRP A 67 12.09 8.71 3.28
CA TRP A 67 12.60 8.37 4.62
C TRP A 67 12.74 9.62 5.50
N TYR A 68 13.35 10.67 4.97
CA TYR A 68 13.53 11.94 5.70
C TYR A 68 12.19 12.60 6.05
N THR A 69 11.25 12.63 5.09
CA THR A 69 9.90 13.15 5.33
C THR A 69 9.12 12.27 6.31
N GLY A 70 9.36 10.96 6.35
CA GLY A 70 8.84 10.06 7.39
C GLY A 70 9.38 10.38 8.79
N LEU A 71 10.66 10.76 8.90
CA LEU A 71 11.23 11.24 10.16
C LEU A 71 10.63 12.58 10.60
N LEU A 72 10.44 13.52 9.66
CA LEU A 72 9.75 14.78 9.94
C LEU A 72 8.32 14.54 10.43
N LEU A 73 7.59 13.64 9.76
CA LEU A 73 6.25 13.25 10.19
C LEU A 73 6.26 12.69 11.62
N SER A 74 7.22 11.83 11.96
CA SER A 74 7.38 11.31 13.31
C SER A 74 7.67 12.41 14.34
N LYS A 75 8.49 13.41 13.99
CA LYS A 75 8.73 14.57 14.86
C LYS A 75 7.45 15.37 15.08
N CYS A 76 6.68 15.63 14.03
CA CYS A 76 5.38 16.31 14.12
C CYS A 76 4.40 15.55 15.01
N MET A 77 4.30 14.22 14.85
CA MET A 77 3.45 13.36 15.68
C MET A 77 3.81 13.42 17.17
N ASN A 78 5.08 13.64 17.50
CA ASN A 78 5.56 13.71 18.88
C ASN A 78 5.61 15.15 19.43
N ALA A 79 5.24 16.16 18.63
CA ALA A 79 5.34 17.57 19.02
C ALA A 79 4.29 17.97 20.07
N HIS A 80 3.12 17.31 20.08
CA HIS A 80 2.06 17.61 21.04
C HIS A 80 1.20 16.36 21.34
N PRO A 81 0.81 16.10 22.61
CA PRO A 81 0.04 14.90 22.99
C PRO A 81 -1.32 14.73 22.29
N SER A 82 -1.91 15.85 21.83
CA SER A 82 -3.20 15.83 21.12
C SER A 82 -3.11 15.30 19.68
N ILE A 83 -1.90 15.15 19.12
CA ILE A 83 -1.70 14.67 17.75
C ILE A 83 -1.76 13.14 17.75
N LYS A 84 -2.83 12.58 17.19
CA LYS A 84 -3.00 11.12 17.05
C LYS A 84 -3.02 10.67 15.59
N THR A 85 -3.33 11.58 14.67
CA THR A 85 -3.50 11.29 13.24
C THR A 85 -2.77 12.32 12.38
N TYR A 86 -2.55 12.00 11.10
CA TYR A 86 -1.94 12.95 10.17
C TYR A 86 -2.75 14.27 10.07
N PRO A 87 -4.09 14.24 9.95
CA PRO A 87 -4.88 15.48 9.93
C PRO A 87 -4.76 16.35 11.18
N ASP A 88 -4.43 15.77 12.35
CA ASP A 88 -4.23 16.57 13.57
C ASP A 88 -2.97 17.45 13.49
N ILE A 89 -1.95 17.02 12.74
CA ILE A 89 -0.78 17.85 12.43
C ILE A 89 -1.23 19.08 11.62
N GLY A 90 -2.06 18.87 10.59
CA GLY A 90 -2.65 19.95 9.81
C GLY A 90 -3.50 20.89 10.67
N LYS A 91 -4.25 20.34 11.64
CA LYS A 91 -5.03 21.12 12.61
C LYS A 91 -4.14 22.02 13.46
N LEU A 92 -3.04 21.48 13.97
CA LEU A 92 -2.15 22.24 14.85
C LEU A 92 -1.41 23.34 14.08
N ALA A 93 -0.99 23.07 12.84
CA ALA A 93 -0.22 24.01 12.04
C ALA A 93 -1.09 25.13 11.42
N TYR A 94 -2.30 24.81 10.94
CA TYR A 94 -3.12 25.73 10.14
C TYR A 94 -4.60 25.78 10.55
N GLY A 95 -4.94 25.29 11.76
CA GLY A 95 -6.30 25.22 12.26
C GLY A 95 -7.19 24.26 11.46
N ASN A 96 -8.51 24.45 11.56
CA ASN A 96 -9.48 23.54 10.93
C ASN A 96 -9.33 23.42 9.40
N LYS A 97 -8.87 24.48 8.71
CA LYS A 97 -8.60 24.43 7.26
C LYS A 97 -7.47 23.44 6.94
N GLY A 98 -6.38 23.47 7.70
CA GLY A 98 -5.29 22.51 7.55
C GLY A 98 -5.72 21.06 7.81
N LYS A 99 -6.54 20.84 8.84
CA LYS A 99 -7.12 19.52 9.13
C LYS A 99 -7.87 18.96 7.93
N VAL A 100 -8.77 19.77 7.34
CA VAL A 100 -9.59 19.35 6.20
C VAL A 100 -8.72 19.06 4.97
N ILE A 101 -7.76 19.93 4.65
CA ILE A 101 -6.89 19.74 3.48
C ILE A 101 -6.09 18.43 3.60
N VAL A 102 -5.44 18.19 4.74
CA VAL A 102 -4.67 16.96 4.97
C VAL A 102 -5.57 15.73 4.93
N ALA A 103 -6.76 15.81 5.52
CA ALA A 103 -7.73 14.71 5.48
C ALA A 103 -8.19 14.38 4.04
N VAL A 104 -8.46 15.40 3.22
CA VAL A 104 -8.87 15.21 1.81
C VAL A 104 -7.79 14.47 1.02
N PHE A 105 -6.53 14.93 1.09
CA PHE A 105 -5.43 14.25 0.37
C PHE A 105 -5.21 12.83 0.88
N LEU A 106 -5.23 12.62 2.20
CA LEU A 106 -5.05 11.30 2.80
C LEU A 106 -6.15 10.33 2.37
N TYR A 107 -7.42 10.73 2.41
CA TYR A 107 -8.52 9.85 2.02
C TYR A 107 -8.60 9.64 0.51
N LEU A 108 -8.26 10.64 -0.30
CA LEU A 108 -8.13 10.49 -1.74
C LEU A 108 -7.03 9.48 -2.10
N GLU A 109 -5.89 9.55 -1.43
CA GLU A 109 -4.79 8.60 -1.63
C GLU A 109 -5.22 7.17 -1.29
N LEU A 110 -5.80 6.95 -0.10
CA LEU A 110 -6.30 5.62 0.30
C LEU A 110 -7.36 5.09 -0.68
N TYR A 111 -8.20 5.97 -1.23
CA TYR A 111 -9.17 5.62 -2.27
C TYR A 111 -8.51 5.17 -3.58
N LEU A 112 -7.49 5.89 -4.04
CA LEU A 112 -6.77 5.54 -5.27
C LEU A 112 -5.99 4.23 -5.11
N VAL A 113 -5.38 3.98 -3.95
CA VAL A 113 -4.72 2.69 -3.66
C VAL A 113 -5.74 1.53 -3.68
N ALA A 114 -6.94 1.75 -3.12
CA ALA A 114 -8.00 0.74 -3.18
C ALA A 114 -8.44 0.44 -4.63
N ILE A 115 -8.53 1.46 -5.49
CA ILE A 115 -8.81 1.27 -6.93
C ILE A 115 -7.70 0.48 -7.60
N GLU A 116 -6.44 0.84 -7.34
CA GLU A 116 -5.29 0.15 -7.93
C GLU A 116 -5.30 -1.35 -7.62
N PHE A 117 -5.63 -1.73 -6.39
CA PHE A 117 -5.77 -3.14 -6.03
C PHE A 117 -6.84 -3.85 -6.88
N LEU A 118 -8.00 -3.23 -7.10
CA LEU A 118 -9.05 -3.81 -7.94
C LEU A 118 -8.63 -3.93 -9.42
N ILE A 119 -7.89 -2.95 -9.94
CA ILE A 119 -7.35 -2.98 -11.30
C ILE A 119 -6.32 -4.11 -11.42
N LEU A 120 -5.42 -4.22 -10.45
CA LEU A 120 -4.42 -5.28 -10.40
C LEU A 120 -5.06 -6.68 -10.39
N GLU A 121 -6.06 -6.90 -9.55
CA GLU A 121 -6.80 -8.18 -9.51
C GLU A 121 -7.43 -8.48 -10.88
N GLY A 122 -8.10 -7.48 -11.47
CA GLY A 122 -8.71 -7.62 -12.79
C GLY A 122 -7.72 -7.93 -13.90
N ASP A 123 -6.56 -7.27 -13.93
CA ASP A 123 -5.51 -7.48 -14.91
C ASP A 123 -4.87 -8.87 -14.79
N ASN A 124 -4.55 -9.31 -13.57
CA ASN A 124 -3.92 -10.61 -13.34
C ASN A 124 -4.89 -11.77 -13.53
N LEU A 125 -6.16 -11.64 -13.13
CA LEU A 125 -7.18 -12.66 -13.40
C LEU A 125 -7.50 -12.77 -14.89
N ASN A 126 -7.60 -11.64 -15.60
CA ASN A 126 -7.79 -11.66 -17.05
C ASN A 126 -6.58 -12.26 -17.77
N LYS A 127 -5.36 -12.07 -17.24
CA LYS A 127 -4.15 -12.73 -17.74
C LYS A 127 -4.23 -14.25 -17.60
N LEU A 128 -4.74 -14.77 -16.48
CA LEU A 128 -4.93 -16.21 -16.27
C LEU A 128 -6.08 -16.79 -17.11
N PHE A 129 -7.14 -16.01 -17.32
CA PHE A 129 -8.37 -16.45 -17.99
C PHE A 129 -8.79 -15.51 -19.15
N PRO A 130 -7.97 -15.38 -20.21
CA PRO A 130 -8.15 -14.35 -21.24
C PRO A 130 -9.42 -14.48 -22.08
N ASN A 131 -10.01 -15.68 -22.13
CA ASN A 131 -11.21 -15.97 -22.91
C ASN A 131 -12.49 -15.97 -22.07
N MET A 132 -12.40 -15.64 -20.77
CA MET A 132 -13.58 -15.61 -19.90
C MET A 132 -14.40 -14.33 -20.15
N SER A 133 -15.72 -14.49 -20.22
CA SER A 133 -16.65 -13.36 -20.27
C SER A 133 -17.85 -13.67 -19.39
N PHE A 134 -18.42 -12.64 -18.78
CA PHE A 134 -19.54 -12.78 -17.86
C PHE A 134 -20.82 -12.30 -18.55
N LYS A 135 -21.89 -13.08 -18.46
CA LYS A 135 -23.21 -12.69 -18.95
C LYS A 135 -24.09 -12.33 -17.76
N VAL A 136 -24.56 -11.09 -17.71
CA VAL A 136 -25.53 -10.63 -16.70
C VAL A 136 -26.76 -10.11 -17.45
N GLY A 137 -27.80 -10.95 -17.52
CA GLY A 137 -28.94 -10.71 -18.41
C GLY A 137 -28.49 -10.63 -19.88
N ASN A 138 -28.88 -9.54 -20.57
CA ASN A 138 -28.52 -9.30 -21.97
C ASN A 138 -27.15 -8.60 -22.14
N LEU A 139 -26.47 -8.24 -21.06
CA LEU A 139 -25.18 -7.56 -21.11
C LEU A 139 -24.03 -8.57 -21.04
N LYS A 140 -23.14 -8.53 -22.05
CA LYS A 140 -21.87 -9.26 -22.04
C LYS A 140 -20.78 -8.36 -21.47
N ILE A 141 -20.23 -8.74 -20.33
CA ILE A 141 -19.13 -8.04 -19.67
C ILE A 141 -17.83 -8.76 -20.05
N GLU A 142 -16.88 -8.01 -20.59
CA GLU A 142 -15.53 -8.49 -20.92
C GLU A 142 -14.77 -8.97 -19.68
N GLY A 143 -13.88 -9.97 -19.85
CA GLY A 143 -13.18 -10.66 -18.77
C GLY A 143 -12.54 -9.73 -17.75
N LYS A 144 -11.68 -8.80 -18.18
CA LYS A 144 -11.03 -7.80 -17.31
C LYS A 144 -12.04 -7.04 -16.45
N ARG A 145 -13.10 -6.50 -17.05
CA ARG A 145 -14.15 -5.73 -16.34
C ARG A 145 -14.90 -6.62 -15.35
N GLY A 146 -15.23 -7.85 -15.75
CA GLY A 146 -15.92 -8.81 -14.89
C GLY A 146 -15.06 -9.26 -13.71
N PHE A 147 -13.76 -9.49 -13.91
CA PHE A 147 -12.84 -9.82 -12.81
C PHE A 147 -12.62 -8.66 -11.85
N THR A 148 -12.50 -7.42 -12.33
CA THR A 148 -12.43 -6.24 -11.46
C THR A 148 -13.70 -6.11 -10.59
N LEU A 149 -14.89 -6.34 -11.18
CA LEU A 149 -16.15 -6.36 -10.43
C LEU A 149 -16.20 -7.47 -9.39
N LEU A 150 -15.75 -8.66 -9.76
CA LEU A 150 -15.70 -9.81 -8.86
C LEU A 150 -14.75 -9.53 -7.68
N ALA A 151 -13.57 -8.98 -7.94
CA ALA A 151 -12.62 -8.57 -6.90
C ALA A 151 -13.26 -7.54 -5.96
N ALA A 152 -14.00 -6.55 -6.49
CA ALA A 152 -14.72 -5.58 -5.66
C ALA A 152 -15.76 -6.27 -4.75
N LEU A 153 -16.51 -7.25 -5.28
CA LEU A 153 -17.48 -8.01 -4.50
C LEU A 153 -16.82 -8.85 -3.39
N VAL A 154 -15.65 -9.44 -3.67
CA VAL A 154 -14.89 -10.23 -2.69
C VAL A 154 -14.25 -9.35 -1.62
N PHE A 155 -13.79 -8.15 -1.97
CA PHE A 155 -13.13 -7.24 -1.04
C PHE A 155 -14.14 -6.53 -0.12
N LEU A 156 -15.40 -6.37 -0.55
CA LEU A 156 -16.45 -5.75 0.26
C LEU A 156 -16.63 -6.42 1.64
N PRO A 157 -16.85 -7.75 1.75
CA PRO A 157 -16.94 -8.42 3.05
C PRO A 157 -15.69 -8.28 3.92
N THR A 158 -14.50 -8.19 3.32
CA THR A 158 -13.24 -8.06 4.07
C THR A 158 -13.12 -6.73 4.80
N THR A 159 -13.91 -5.71 4.42
CA THR A 159 -14.00 -4.43 5.16
C THR A 159 -14.58 -4.58 6.57
N TRP A 160 -15.27 -5.70 6.86
CA TRP A 160 -15.93 -5.93 8.14
C TRP A 160 -15.08 -6.73 9.13
N LEU A 161 -13.86 -7.16 8.75
CA LEU A 161 -12.97 -7.92 9.62
C LEU A 161 -12.12 -6.97 10.50
N ASN A 162 -12.62 -6.67 11.69
CA ASN A 162 -11.92 -5.88 12.70
C ASN A 162 -11.09 -6.76 13.64
N SER A 163 -9.86 -7.11 13.25
CA SER A 163 -8.93 -7.83 14.11
C SER A 163 -7.49 -7.32 13.98
N LEU A 164 -7.14 -6.34 14.81
CA LEU A 164 -5.78 -5.76 14.89
C LEU A 164 -4.71 -6.80 15.31
N GLY A 165 -5.10 -7.89 15.98
CA GLY A 165 -4.19 -8.96 16.39
C GLY A 165 -3.72 -9.85 15.22
N LEU A 166 -4.53 -9.98 14.16
CA LEU A 166 -4.21 -10.78 12.98
C LEU A 166 -3.26 -10.06 12.00
N LEU A 167 -3.15 -8.74 12.11
CA LEU A 167 -2.35 -7.90 11.20
C LEU A 167 -0.85 -8.25 11.19
N ALA A 168 -0.28 -8.70 12.31
CA ALA A 168 1.13 -9.07 12.37
C ALA A 168 1.43 -10.34 11.57
N TYR A 169 0.55 -11.35 11.64
CA TYR A 169 0.67 -12.59 10.87
C TYR A 169 0.44 -12.35 9.37
N ILE A 170 -0.58 -11.55 9.06
CA ILE A 170 -0.87 -11.12 7.68
C ILE A 170 0.33 -10.34 7.11
N SER A 171 0.96 -9.48 7.91
CA SER A 171 2.13 -8.71 7.47
C SER A 171 3.36 -9.56 7.26
N ALA A 172 3.64 -10.53 8.14
CA ALA A 172 4.71 -11.50 7.90
C ALA A 172 4.49 -12.27 6.58
N GLY A 173 3.26 -12.70 6.32
CA GLY A 173 2.86 -13.33 5.05
C GLY A 173 3.05 -12.42 3.84
N GLY A 174 2.69 -11.13 3.94
CA GLY A 174 2.87 -10.16 2.86
C GLY A 174 4.34 -9.82 2.55
N VAL A 175 5.20 -9.75 3.58
CA VAL A 175 6.66 -9.63 3.37
C VAL A 175 7.18 -10.89 2.66
N LEU A 176 6.80 -12.08 3.13
CA LEU A 176 7.20 -13.34 2.49
C LEU A 176 6.71 -13.42 1.03
N ALA A 177 5.47 -12.99 0.76
CA ALA A 177 4.90 -12.93 -0.57
C ALA A 177 5.74 -12.03 -1.50
N SER A 178 6.23 -10.88 -1.03
CA SER A 178 7.10 -10.01 -1.82
C SER A 178 8.45 -10.66 -2.16
N VAL A 179 9.02 -11.43 -1.23
CA VAL A 179 10.28 -12.18 -1.46
C VAL A 179 10.04 -13.33 -2.44
N ILE A 180 8.97 -14.11 -2.26
CA ILE A 180 8.57 -15.18 -3.18
C ILE A 180 8.39 -14.63 -4.59
N LEU A 181 7.74 -13.48 -4.73
CA LEU A 181 7.54 -12.82 -6.01
C LEU A 181 8.88 -12.52 -6.72
N VAL A 182 9.84 -11.92 -6.02
CA VAL A 182 11.19 -11.64 -6.57
C VAL A 182 11.89 -12.94 -6.97
N LEU A 183 11.84 -13.97 -6.11
CA LEU A 183 12.45 -15.26 -6.40
C LEU A 183 11.82 -15.97 -7.60
N CYS A 184 10.49 -15.91 -7.74
CA CYS A 184 9.78 -16.46 -8.89
C CYS A 184 10.17 -15.72 -10.17
N VAL A 185 10.25 -14.39 -10.17
CA VAL A 185 10.68 -13.61 -11.34
C VAL A 185 12.13 -13.92 -11.71
N LEU A 186 13.03 -13.99 -10.72
CA LEU A 186 14.41 -14.42 -10.92
C LEU A 186 14.48 -15.82 -11.56
N TRP A 187 13.71 -16.78 -11.04
CA TRP A 187 13.64 -18.13 -11.58
C TRP A 187 13.10 -18.15 -13.03
N VAL A 188 12.07 -17.34 -13.30
CA VAL A 188 11.51 -17.22 -14.65
C VAL A 188 12.58 -16.74 -15.64
N GLY A 189 13.37 -15.74 -15.24
CA GLY A 189 14.50 -15.25 -16.03
C GLY A 189 15.62 -16.29 -16.19
N ALA A 190 16.06 -16.91 -15.10
CA ALA A 190 17.24 -17.77 -15.07
C ALA A 190 17.01 -19.19 -15.63
N ALA A 191 15.83 -19.78 -15.41
CA ALA A 191 15.59 -21.20 -15.63
C ALA A 191 14.42 -21.51 -16.57
N ASP A 192 13.43 -20.61 -16.70
CA ASP A 192 12.28 -20.86 -17.58
C ASP A 192 12.43 -20.38 -19.02
N GLY A 193 13.62 -19.89 -19.36
CA GLY A 193 13.98 -19.54 -20.73
C GLY A 193 13.57 -18.14 -21.16
N VAL A 194 13.13 -17.27 -20.24
CA VAL A 194 12.94 -15.84 -20.54
C VAL A 194 14.29 -15.19 -20.74
N GLY A 195 15.28 -15.44 -19.87
CA GLY A 195 16.64 -14.90 -19.99
C GLY A 195 16.78 -13.45 -19.53
N PHE A 196 18.03 -13.00 -19.42
CA PHE A 196 18.44 -11.64 -19.05
C PHE A 196 19.26 -11.02 -20.19
N HIS A 197 18.63 -10.83 -21.34
CA HIS A 197 19.30 -10.45 -22.59
C HIS A 197 19.09 -8.98 -22.95
N GLU A 198 18.14 -8.31 -22.29
CA GLU A 198 17.88 -6.89 -22.51
C GLU A 198 18.98 -6.04 -21.88
N ARG A 199 19.51 -5.10 -22.66
CA ARG A 199 20.58 -4.20 -22.21
C ARG A 199 20.05 -2.92 -21.60
N GLY A 200 18.80 -2.55 -21.93
CA GLY A 200 18.19 -1.29 -21.54
C GLY A 200 18.92 -0.06 -22.09
N HIS A 201 18.36 1.11 -21.77
CA HIS A 201 18.96 2.40 -22.07
C HIS A 201 19.58 2.96 -20.79
N PHE A 202 20.63 3.76 -20.94
CA PHE A 202 21.23 4.43 -19.79
C PHE A 202 20.29 5.48 -19.19
N LEU A 203 19.72 6.34 -20.03
CA LEU A 203 18.84 7.43 -19.62
C LEU A 203 17.83 7.78 -20.72
N LYS A 204 16.57 8.00 -20.31
CA LYS A 204 15.46 8.51 -21.12
C LYS A 204 14.75 9.63 -20.36
N TRP A 205 14.93 10.86 -20.81
CA TRP A 205 14.37 12.04 -20.12
C TRP A 205 12.83 12.07 -20.11
N SER A 206 12.20 11.56 -21.16
CA SER A 206 10.74 11.57 -21.31
C SER A 206 10.01 10.78 -20.22
N GLY A 207 10.63 9.73 -19.67
CA GLY A 207 10.02 8.89 -18.64
C GLY A 207 10.18 9.40 -17.21
N MET A 208 10.94 10.47 -16.98
CA MET A 208 11.21 10.97 -15.62
C MET A 208 9.96 11.24 -14.77
N PRO A 209 8.91 11.93 -15.26
CA PRO A 209 7.72 12.18 -14.46
C PRO A 209 7.01 10.88 -14.06
N THR A 210 6.87 9.95 -15.00
CA THR A 210 6.26 8.63 -14.77
C THR A 210 7.06 7.86 -13.72
N THR A 211 8.38 7.75 -13.88
CA THR A 211 9.23 7.05 -12.91
C THR A 211 9.19 7.69 -11.53
N LEU A 212 9.27 9.02 -11.44
CA LEU A 212 9.23 9.74 -10.17
C LEU A 212 7.90 9.48 -9.44
N SER A 213 6.77 9.54 -10.15
CA SER A 213 5.45 9.24 -9.56
C SER A 213 5.33 7.80 -9.06
N LEU A 214 5.82 6.82 -9.83
CA LEU A 214 5.74 5.40 -9.46
C LEU A 214 6.65 5.08 -8.27
N TYR A 215 7.86 5.66 -8.21
CA TYR A 215 8.74 5.49 -7.05
C TYR A 215 8.22 6.22 -5.82
N ALA A 216 7.69 7.44 -5.97
CA ALA A 216 7.06 8.15 -4.87
C ALA A 216 5.88 7.36 -4.30
N PHE A 217 5.06 6.78 -5.18
CA PHE A 217 3.98 5.87 -4.82
C PHE A 217 4.50 4.63 -4.05
N CYS A 218 5.55 3.96 -4.53
CA CYS A 218 6.13 2.79 -3.86
C CYS A 218 6.62 3.11 -2.44
N TYR A 219 7.22 4.27 -2.23
CA TYR A 219 7.71 4.68 -0.90
C TYR A 219 6.67 5.46 -0.07
N CYS A 220 5.42 5.56 -0.53
CA CYS A 220 4.37 6.29 0.16
C CYS A 220 3.82 5.49 1.36
N GLY A 221 4.54 5.54 2.48
CA GLY A 221 4.07 4.98 3.76
C GLY A 221 3.43 6.03 4.67
N HIS A 222 3.44 7.30 4.30
CA HIS A 222 3.09 8.43 5.17
C HIS A 222 1.66 8.38 5.67
N VAL A 223 0.73 7.80 4.91
CA VAL A 223 -0.66 7.61 5.33
C VAL A 223 -0.82 6.61 6.47
N VAL A 224 0.09 5.65 6.62
CA VAL A 224 0.05 4.65 7.69
C VAL A 224 1.04 4.91 8.83
N PHE A 225 2.08 5.73 8.61
CA PHE A 225 3.09 6.01 9.63
C PHE A 225 2.50 6.52 10.95
N PRO A 226 1.50 7.43 10.99
CA PRO A 226 0.86 7.82 12.24
C PRO A 226 0.28 6.64 13.02
N THR A 227 -0.42 5.73 12.35
CA THR A 227 -0.97 4.50 12.93
C THR A 227 0.11 3.57 13.46
N LEU A 228 1.21 3.42 12.72
CA LEU A 228 2.36 2.63 13.18
C LEU A 228 2.99 3.27 14.42
N ILE A 229 3.20 4.58 14.43
CA ILE A 229 3.77 5.31 15.58
C ILE A 229 2.86 5.17 16.80
N THR A 230 1.56 5.42 16.68
CA THR A 230 0.64 5.40 17.83
C THR A 230 0.42 4.00 18.39
N SER A 231 0.58 2.96 17.57
CA SER A 231 0.47 1.57 18.01
C SER A 231 1.75 0.98 18.59
N MET A 232 2.90 1.67 18.54
CA MET A 232 4.16 1.15 19.09
C MET A 232 4.20 1.22 20.62
N LYS A 233 4.71 0.16 21.25
CA LYS A 233 5.04 0.16 22.68
C LYS A 233 6.09 1.21 23.05
N ASP A 234 7.11 1.37 22.20
CA ASP A 234 8.15 2.39 22.36
C ASP A 234 8.33 3.21 21.07
N LYS A 235 7.68 4.38 21.04
CA LYS A 235 7.71 5.30 19.88
C LYS A 235 9.11 5.83 19.55
N ARG A 236 10.05 5.83 20.51
CA ARG A 236 11.43 6.31 20.30
C ARG A 236 12.18 5.44 19.29
N GLN A 237 11.74 4.21 19.11
CA GLN A 237 12.34 3.26 18.15
C GLN A 237 11.84 3.45 16.72
N PHE A 238 10.83 4.31 16.48
CA PHE A 238 10.22 4.45 15.15
C PHE A 238 11.23 4.88 14.08
N SER A 239 12.21 5.72 14.39
CA SER A 239 13.28 6.08 13.43
C SER A 239 14.09 4.86 12.99
N LYS A 240 14.35 3.90 13.89
CA LYS A 240 15.03 2.64 13.55
C LYS A 240 14.13 1.75 12.69
N VAL A 241 12.84 1.68 13.02
CA VAL A 241 11.83 0.98 12.20
C VAL A 241 11.81 1.54 10.78
N LEU A 242 11.75 2.87 10.63
CA LEU A 242 11.78 3.52 9.32
C LEU A 242 13.02 3.14 8.51
N VAL A 243 14.23 3.20 9.10
CA VAL A 243 15.46 2.80 8.40
C VAL A 243 15.37 1.37 7.90
N ILE A 244 14.93 0.43 8.76
CA ILE A 244 14.77 -0.99 8.38
C ILE A 244 13.77 -1.14 7.24
N CYS A 245 12.59 -0.51 7.33
CA CYS A 245 11.57 -0.57 6.29
C CYS A 245 12.11 -0.06 4.95
N PHE A 246 12.70 1.14 4.93
CA PHE A 246 13.22 1.74 3.71
C PHE A 246 14.35 0.92 3.08
N VAL A 247 15.29 0.38 3.88
CA VAL A 247 16.38 -0.46 3.36
C VAL A 247 15.85 -1.75 2.74
N ILE A 248 14.97 -2.49 3.44
CA ILE A 248 14.41 -3.75 2.95
C ILE A 248 13.56 -3.51 1.70
N CYS A 249 12.68 -2.51 1.72
CA CYS A 249 11.84 -2.19 0.57
C CYS A 249 12.68 -1.74 -0.64
N SER A 250 13.69 -0.89 -0.43
CA SER A 250 14.57 -0.44 -1.52
C SER A 250 15.34 -1.59 -2.15
N PHE A 251 15.82 -2.53 -1.34
CA PHE A 251 16.49 -3.73 -1.84
C PHE A 251 15.55 -4.59 -2.69
N ASN A 252 14.33 -4.84 -2.22
CA ASN A 252 13.32 -5.59 -2.98
C ASN A 252 12.93 -4.89 -4.28
N TYR A 253 12.74 -3.57 -4.25
CA TYR A 253 12.41 -2.79 -5.43
C TYR A 253 13.53 -2.74 -6.45
N ALA A 254 14.77 -2.48 -6.01
CA ALA A 254 15.93 -2.49 -6.89
C ALA A 254 16.10 -3.87 -7.54
N SER A 255 15.96 -4.95 -6.75
CA SER A 255 16.03 -6.33 -7.26
C SER A 255 14.97 -6.57 -8.34
N MET A 256 13.70 -6.27 -8.05
CA MET A 256 12.62 -6.44 -9.02
C MET A 256 12.84 -5.59 -10.28
N ALA A 257 13.22 -4.32 -10.11
CA ALA A 257 13.47 -3.39 -11.20
C ALA A 257 14.55 -3.90 -12.15
N ILE A 258 15.70 -4.30 -11.59
CA ILE A 258 16.83 -4.83 -12.35
C ILE A 258 16.40 -6.11 -13.09
N LEU A 259 15.77 -7.06 -12.39
CA LEU A 259 15.35 -8.32 -13.01
C LEU A 259 14.36 -8.08 -14.15
N GLY A 260 13.28 -7.34 -13.90
CA GLY A 260 12.27 -7.10 -14.93
C GLY A 260 12.81 -6.30 -16.11
N TYR A 261 13.72 -5.34 -15.89
CA TYR A 261 14.31 -4.58 -16.98
C TYR A 261 15.31 -5.39 -17.82
N LEU A 262 16.10 -6.27 -17.19
CA LEU A 262 16.98 -7.21 -17.91
C LEU A 262 16.20 -8.30 -18.67
N MET A 263 14.99 -8.63 -18.23
CA MET A 263 14.15 -9.64 -18.88
C MET A 263 13.34 -9.08 -20.06
N TYR A 264 12.83 -7.86 -19.94
CA TYR A 264 11.82 -7.35 -20.87
C TYR A 264 12.14 -5.97 -21.48
N GLY A 265 13.17 -5.26 -21.00
CA GLY A 265 13.63 -4.02 -21.61
C GLY A 265 12.51 -2.98 -21.70
N ASP A 266 12.27 -2.45 -22.89
CA ASP A 266 11.23 -1.45 -23.15
C ASP A 266 9.82 -2.05 -23.29
N THR A 267 9.71 -3.39 -23.28
CA THR A 267 8.44 -4.11 -23.42
C THR A 267 7.81 -4.50 -22.08
N VAL A 268 8.44 -4.11 -20.97
CA VAL A 268 7.88 -4.25 -19.62
C VAL A 268 6.48 -3.62 -19.60
N LYS A 269 5.48 -4.36 -19.13
CA LYS A 269 4.12 -3.86 -18.93
C LYS A 269 4.03 -3.16 -17.58
N SER A 270 2.97 -2.38 -17.38
CA SER A 270 2.69 -1.66 -16.12
C SER A 270 2.78 -2.52 -14.86
N GLN A 271 2.58 -3.84 -15.00
CA GLN A 271 2.83 -4.85 -13.98
C GLN A 271 3.68 -5.96 -14.59
N VAL A 272 4.82 -6.27 -13.98
CA VAL A 272 5.75 -7.32 -14.48
C VAL A 272 5.10 -8.69 -14.58
N THR A 273 4.08 -9.00 -13.76
CA THR A 273 3.31 -10.25 -13.83
C THR A 273 2.61 -10.45 -15.17
N LEU A 274 2.24 -9.36 -15.86
CA LEU A 274 1.59 -9.44 -17.17
C LEU A 274 2.57 -9.88 -18.28
N ASN A 275 3.87 -9.67 -18.08
CA ASN A 275 4.92 -10.19 -18.96
C ASN A 275 5.21 -11.69 -18.73
N LEU A 276 4.84 -12.26 -17.57
CA LEU A 276 5.21 -13.62 -17.22
C LEU A 276 4.50 -14.67 -18.11
N PRO A 277 5.21 -15.75 -18.50
CA PRO A 277 4.64 -16.83 -19.30
C PRO A 277 3.78 -17.77 -18.44
N ILE A 278 2.47 -17.83 -18.69
CA ILE A 278 1.47 -18.59 -17.89
C ILE A 278 1.68 -20.12 -17.93
N LYS A 279 2.44 -20.63 -18.91
CA LYS A 279 2.74 -22.07 -19.04
C LYS A 279 3.72 -22.59 -17.98
N LYS A 280 4.32 -21.71 -17.18
CA LYS A 280 5.35 -22.05 -16.20
C LYS A 280 4.81 -21.99 -14.78
N ILE A 281 5.21 -22.95 -13.94
CA ILE A 281 4.75 -23.05 -12.55
C ILE A 281 5.20 -21.83 -11.75
N SER A 282 6.45 -21.41 -11.92
CA SER A 282 7.04 -20.20 -11.31
C SER A 282 6.21 -18.94 -11.59
N SER A 283 5.80 -18.73 -12.84
CA SER A 283 4.92 -17.62 -13.25
C SER A 283 3.56 -17.70 -12.57
N ASN A 284 2.96 -18.89 -12.51
CA ASN A 284 1.66 -19.06 -11.86
C ASN A 284 1.74 -18.79 -10.36
N ILE A 285 2.80 -19.24 -9.69
CA ILE A 285 3.05 -18.92 -8.28
C ILE A 285 3.19 -17.40 -8.08
N ALA A 286 3.95 -16.71 -8.93
CA ALA A 286 4.08 -15.25 -8.89
C ALA A 286 2.74 -14.53 -9.04
N ILE A 287 1.92 -14.96 -10.01
CA ILE A 287 0.60 -14.36 -10.27
C ILE A 287 -0.36 -14.65 -9.10
N TYR A 288 -0.45 -15.89 -8.60
CA TYR A 288 -1.32 -16.21 -7.46
C TYR A 288 -0.88 -15.50 -6.18
N THR A 289 0.42 -15.39 -5.93
CA THR A 289 0.97 -14.62 -4.81
C THR A 289 0.57 -13.14 -4.92
N THR A 290 0.59 -12.60 -6.13
CA THR A 290 0.14 -11.24 -6.43
C THR A 290 -1.35 -11.04 -6.15
N LEU A 291 -2.21 -12.01 -6.46
CA LEU A 291 -3.66 -11.95 -6.19
C LEU A 291 -4.00 -12.06 -4.69
N MET A 292 -3.16 -12.72 -3.89
CA MET A 292 -3.39 -12.85 -2.44
C MET A 292 -2.93 -11.63 -1.63
N ASN A 293 -1.96 -10.87 -2.15
CA ASN A 293 -1.29 -9.81 -1.40
C ASN A 293 -2.17 -8.56 -1.16
N PRO A 294 -2.99 -8.06 -2.12
CA PRO A 294 -3.93 -6.97 -1.89
C PRO A 294 -5.01 -7.30 -0.87
N LEU A 295 -5.53 -8.53 -0.86
CA LEU A 295 -6.52 -8.99 0.13
C LEU A 295 -6.00 -8.82 1.56
N ALA A 296 -4.73 -9.17 1.79
CA ALA A 296 -4.04 -9.00 3.07
C ALA A 296 -3.83 -7.52 3.44
N LYS A 297 -3.53 -6.66 2.45
CA LYS A 297 -3.20 -5.25 2.67
C LYS A 297 -4.42 -4.34 2.79
N TYR A 298 -5.55 -4.73 2.21
CA TYR A 298 -6.77 -3.93 2.21
C TYR A 298 -7.23 -3.58 3.64
N ALA A 299 -7.14 -4.53 4.59
CA ALA A 299 -7.44 -4.28 6.00
C ALA A 299 -6.48 -3.27 6.67
N ILE A 300 -5.19 -3.32 6.33
CA ILE A 300 -4.17 -2.41 6.88
C ILE A 300 -4.40 -0.98 6.38
N ILE A 301 -4.73 -0.83 5.10
CA ILE A 301 -5.01 0.46 4.46
C ILE A 301 -6.30 1.09 4.98
N LEU A 302 -7.29 0.28 5.38
CA LEU A 302 -8.50 0.79 6.01
C LEU A 302 -8.32 1.18 7.48
N SER A 303 -7.27 0.73 8.15
CA SER A 303 -7.07 0.98 9.59
C SER A 303 -7.03 2.48 9.96
N PRO A 304 -6.34 3.38 9.23
CA PRO A 304 -6.42 4.82 9.48
C PRO A 304 -7.85 5.39 9.35
N ILE A 305 -8.66 4.85 8.42
CA ILE A 305 -10.05 5.27 8.22
C ILE A 305 -10.91 4.82 9.41
N VAL A 306 -10.78 3.56 9.82
CA VAL A 306 -11.51 3.01 10.98
C VAL A 306 -11.19 3.80 12.25
N MET A 307 -9.92 4.07 12.54
CA MET A 307 -9.54 4.87 13.71
C MET A 307 -10.04 6.31 13.65
N ALA A 308 -10.11 6.90 12.45
CA ALA A 308 -10.66 8.24 12.27
C ALA A 308 -12.18 8.29 12.51
N ILE A 309 -12.89 7.18 12.24
CA ILE A 309 -14.32 7.01 12.51
C ILE A 309 -14.54 6.79 14.01
N GLU A 310 -13.84 5.84 14.63
CA GLU A 310 -14.01 5.49 16.05
C GLU A 310 -13.60 6.64 16.99
N GLY A 311 -12.61 7.43 16.59
CA GLY A 311 -12.13 8.59 17.35
C GLY A 311 -13.05 9.81 17.31
N GLN A 312 -14.14 9.79 16.54
CA GLN A 312 -15.11 10.88 16.46
C GLN A 312 -16.50 10.36 16.87
N GLY A 313 -17.10 10.97 17.89
CA GLY A 313 -18.39 10.53 18.45
C GLY A 313 -19.54 10.41 17.43
N PRO A 314 -20.71 9.90 17.85
CA PRO A 314 -21.79 9.42 16.96
C PRO A 314 -22.33 10.42 15.93
N SER A 315 -22.16 11.74 16.12
CA SER A 315 -22.54 12.77 15.13
C SER A 315 -21.64 12.84 13.88
N TYR A 316 -20.42 12.30 13.92
CA TYR A 316 -19.56 12.20 12.72
C TYR A 316 -19.75 10.86 12.01
N VAL A 317 -20.16 9.81 12.74
CA VAL A 317 -20.56 8.52 12.17
C VAL A 317 -21.68 8.70 11.16
N SER A 318 -22.63 9.62 11.37
CA SER A 318 -23.65 9.96 10.37
C SER A 318 -23.09 10.69 9.14
N GLN A 319 -22.11 11.60 9.29
CA GLN A 319 -21.40 12.24 8.18
C GLN A 319 -20.51 11.26 7.40
N LEU A 320 -20.05 10.20 8.06
CA LEU A 320 -19.19 9.19 7.46
C LEU A 320 -19.99 8.04 6.87
N GLN A 321 -21.18 7.73 7.40
CA GLN A 321 -22.23 6.98 6.70
C GLN A 321 -22.66 7.75 5.45
N TYR A 322 -22.76 9.08 5.52
CA TYR A 322 -22.97 9.95 4.36
C TYR A 322 -21.77 9.92 3.41
N CYS A 323 -20.52 9.93 3.89
CA CYS A 323 -19.33 9.75 3.06
C CYS A 323 -19.22 8.33 2.48
N PHE A 324 -19.71 7.31 3.17
CA PHE A 324 -19.80 5.93 2.68
C PHE A 324 -20.95 5.77 1.68
N HIS A 325 -22.03 6.53 1.86
CA HIS A 325 -23.12 6.64 0.89
C HIS A 325 -22.66 7.42 -0.34
N VAL A 326 -21.86 8.48 -0.17
CA VAL A 326 -21.09 9.20 -1.20
C VAL A 326 -20.00 8.31 -1.80
N TYR A 327 -19.43 7.37 -1.04
CA TYR A 327 -18.46 6.37 -1.51
C TYR A 327 -19.16 5.30 -2.34
N ALA A 328 -20.35 4.86 -1.97
CA ALA A 328 -21.18 3.92 -2.73
C ALA A 328 -21.84 4.59 -3.96
N THR A 329 -22.23 5.86 -3.87
CA THR A 329 -22.76 6.63 -5.01
C THR A 329 -21.66 7.15 -5.92
N SER A 330 -20.46 7.48 -5.41
CA SER A 330 -19.27 7.68 -6.24
C SER A 330 -18.75 6.37 -6.82
N LYS A 331 -18.95 5.21 -6.17
CA LYS A 331 -18.77 3.88 -6.80
C LYS A 331 -19.73 3.70 -7.97
N PHE A 332 -20.94 4.25 -7.94
CA PHE A 332 -21.87 4.20 -9.06
C PHE A 332 -21.51 5.23 -10.17
N GLN A 333 -21.13 6.45 -9.80
CA GLN A 333 -20.77 7.52 -10.75
C GLN A 333 -19.38 7.35 -11.38
N THR A 334 -18.38 6.86 -10.65
CA THR A 334 -17.05 6.52 -11.20
C THR A 334 -17.17 5.32 -12.14
N TYR A 335 -18.08 4.39 -11.86
CA TYR A 335 -18.41 3.29 -12.77
C TYR A 335 -19.12 3.81 -14.05
N ILE A 336 -20.02 4.79 -13.93
CA ILE A 336 -20.62 5.48 -15.09
C ILE A 336 -19.59 6.32 -15.88
N ALA A 337 -18.64 6.98 -15.21
CA ALA A 337 -17.58 7.75 -15.86
C ALA A 337 -16.58 6.86 -16.61
N VAL A 338 -16.24 5.69 -16.05
CA VAL A 338 -15.43 4.65 -16.71
C VAL A 338 -16.22 3.98 -17.86
N LEU A 339 -17.55 3.87 -17.76
CA LEU A 339 -18.41 3.43 -18.86
C LEU A 339 -18.53 4.47 -20.00
N GLY A 340 -18.25 5.76 -19.75
CA GLY A 340 -18.39 6.85 -20.73
C GLY A 340 -17.13 7.30 -21.46
N CYS A 341 -15.92 6.91 -21.03
CA CYS A 341 -14.66 7.41 -21.59
C CYS A 341 -13.97 6.50 -22.64
N ASN A 342 -14.60 5.40 -23.08
CA ASN A 342 -14.07 4.57 -24.19
C ASN A 342 -15.21 4.15 -25.13
N GLY A 343 -15.91 5.14 -25.68
CA GLY A 343 -16.75 5.00 -26.88
C GLY A 343 -15.94 5.33 -28.13
#